data_AF-A0A0H3IEJ1-F1
#
_entry.id   AF-A0A0H3IEJ1-F1
#
_cell.length_a   1.000
_cell.length_b   1.000
_cell.length_c   1.000
_cell.angle_alpha   90.00
_cell.angle_beta   90.00
_cell.angle_gamma   90.00
#
_symmetry.space_group_name_H-M   'P 1'
#
loop_
_entity.id
_entity.type
_entity.pdbx_description
1 polymer ?
#
loop_
_entity_poly.entity_id
_entity_poly.type
_entity_poly.pdbx_seq_one_letter_code
_entity_poly.pdbx_strand_id
1 'polypeptide(L)'
;MYCELRYQRQWYDAETGLYYNRHRYYDAESGQYLSPDPIGLLGGIRPQGYVHNPLELCDPFGLASCKLPNGQTVADFEKSLVKRPVNERVPVVKDMAESVANQNGWTRAKNIESKNKGRTIYQDGKHYSSVDAQHGCFEQISKKNGKHMAEIDMGENPISNSIDKSGEHDLVVK
;
A
#
# COMPACT_ATOMS: atom_id res chain seq x y z
N MET A 1 -28.21 -11.68 -29.43
CA MET A 1 -28.23 -10.79 -28.24
C MET A 1 -26.78 -10.58 -27.84
N TYR A 2 -26.21 -9.43 -28.18
CA TYR A 2 -24.83 -9.09 -27.86
C TYR A 2 -24.84 -8.26 -26.57
N CYS A 3 -24.22 -8.77 -25.52
CA CYS A 3 -24.08 -8.05 -24.25
C CYS A 3 -22.61 -7.62 -24.13
N GLU A 4 -22.37 -6.31 -24.16
CA GLU A 4 -21.05 -5.70 -24.09
C GLU A 4 -20.53 -5.59 -22.65
N LEU A 5 -21.44 -5.69 -21.67
CA LEU A 5 -21.07 -5.61 -20.26
C LEU A 5 -20.49 -6.95 -19.78
N ARG A 6 -19.39 -6.87 -19.03
CA ARG A 6 -18.72 -8.00 -18.38
C ARG A 6 -18.80 -7.83 -16.85
N TYR A 7 -17.77 -8.25 -16.12
CA TYR A 7 -17.66 -8.02 -14.67
C TYR A 7 -17.78 -6.52 -14.35
N GLN A 8 -18.05 -6.17 -13.09
CA GLN A 8 -18.45 -4.82 -12.66
C GLN A 8 -17.67 -3.68 -13.38
N ARG A 9 -18.34 -2.99 -14.33
CA ARG A 9 -17.84 -1.87 -15.17
C ARG A 9 -16.83 -2.21 -16.27
N GLN A 10 -16.60 -3.48 -16.58
CA GLN A 10 -15.82 -3.91 -17.74
C GLN A 10 -16.65 -3.89 -19.01
N TRP A 11 -16.06 -3.34 -20.08
CA TRP A 11 -16.63 -3.35 -21.42
C TRP A 11 -15.88 -4.33 -22.29
N TYR A 12 -16.61 -5.27 -22.89
CA TYR A 12 -16.05 -6.19 -23.86
C TYR A 12 -15.79 -5.47 -25.17
N ASP A 13 -14.53 -5.43 -25.57
CA ASP A 13 -14.11 -5.01 -26.89
C ASP A 13 -14.07 -6.23 -27.82
N ALA A 14 -14.99 -6.29 -28.78
CA ALA A 14 -15.07 -7.41 -29.72
C ALA A 14 -13.94 -7.44 -30.75
N GLU A 15 -13.27 -6.30 -31.02
CA GLU A 15 -12.18 -6.26 -31.99
C GLU A 15 -10.94 -6.96 -31.45
N THR A 16 -10.69 -6.80 -30.15
CA THR A 16 -9.50 -7.33 -29.48
C THR A 16 -9.78 -8.56 -28.62
N GLY A 17 -11.04 -8.80 -28.25
CA GLY A 17 -11.42 -9.83 -27.28
C GLY A 17 -11.12 -9.45 -25.82
N LEU A 18 -10.63 -8.23 -25.57
CA LEU A 18 -10.19 -7.74 -24.26
C LEU A 18 -11.30 -6.99 -23.53
N TYR A 19 -11.12 -6.84 -22.22
CA TYR A 19 -12.09 -6.18 -21.35
C TYR A 19 -11.54 -4.81 -20.96
N TYR A 20 -12.13 -3.75 -21.50
CA TYR A 20 -11.76 -2.38 -21.21
C TYR A 20 -12.21 -1.98 -19.80
N ASN A 21 -11.25 -1.52 -18.99
CA ASN A 21 -11.42 -1.18 -17.59
C ASN A 21 -10.84 0.23 -17.32
N ARG A 22 -11.44 1.24 -17.97
CA ARG A 22 -11.05 2.67 -17.96
C ARG A 22 -9.57 2.93 -18.31
N HIS A 23 -8.67 2.74 -17.36
CA HIS A 23 -7.25 3.06 -17.55
C HIS A 23 -6.45 1.89 -18.16
N ARG A 24 -7.02 0.67 -18.17
CA ARG A 24 -6.31 -0.54 -18.62
C ARG A 24 -7.23 -1.51 -19.36
N TYR A 25 -6.62 -2.32 -20.24
CA TYR A 25 -7.25 -3.48 -20.86
C TYR A 25 -6.93 -4.74 -20.04
N TYR A 26 -7.97 -5.42 -19.60
CA TYR A 26 -7.92 -6.68 -18.87
C TYR A 26 -8.07 -7.84 -19.83
N ASP A 27 -7.15 -8.79 -19.74
CA ASP A 27 -7.23 -10.07 -20.44
C ASP A 27 -7.81 -11.11 -19.48
N ALA A 28 -9.00 -11.60 -19.80
CA ALA A 28 -9.71 -12.59 -19.00
C ALA A 28 -9.11 -14.00 -19.11
N GLU A 29 -8.37 -14.30 -20.19
CA GLU A 29 -7.72 -15.60 -20.39
C GLU A 29 -6.48 -15.73 -19.49
N SER A 30 -5.65 -14.67 -19.43
CA SER A 30 -4.49 -14.63 -18.52
C SER A 30 -4.81 -14.15 -17.11
N GLY A 31 -5.98 -13.54 -16.90
CA GLY A 31 -6.42 -13.06 -15.58
C GLY A 31 -5.69 -11.81 -15.09
N GLN A 32 -5.16 -10.98 -16.00
CA GLN A 32 -4.35 -9.80 -15.66
C GLN A 32 -4.50 -8.66 -16.68
N TYR A 33 -3.99 -7.48 -16.35
CA TYR A 33 -3.92 -6.35 -17.27
C TYR A 33 -2.75 -6.48 -18.24
N LEU A 34 -2.93 -5.99 -19.47
CA LEU A 34 -1.87 -5.98 -20.49
C LEU A 34 -0.81 -4.90 -20.22
N SER A 35 -1.23 -3.74 -19.72
CA SER A 35 -0.34 -2.65 -19.36
C SER A 35 -0.05 -2.64 -17.85
N PRO A 36 1.18 -2.28 -17.44
CA PRO A 36 1.47 -1.94 -16.05
C PRO A 36 0.54 -0.82 -15.54
N ASP A 37 0.28 -0.83 -14.24
CA ASP A 37 -0.55 0.18 -13.58
C ASP A 37 0.00 1.60 -13.85
N PRO A 38 -0.82 2.55 -14.35
CA PRO A 38 -0.42 3.94 -14.54
C PRO A 38 0.07 4.63 -13.26
N ILE A 39 -0.39 4.17 -12.08
CA ILE A 39 0.11 4.67 -10.78
C ILE A 39 1.32 3.87 -10.29
N GLY A 40 1.87 2.97 -11.10
CA GLY A 40 3.07 2.20 -10.81
C GLY A 40 2.85 1.22 -9.66
N LEU A 41 3.83 1.14 -8.75
CA LEU A 41 3.75 0.27 -7.57
C LEU A 41 2.66 0.70 -6.56
N LEU A 42 2.07 1.90 -6.72
CA LEU A 42 0.92 2.35 -5.94
C LEU A 42 -0.34 1.51 -6.23
N GLY A 43 -0.39 0.80 -7.36
CA GLY A 43 -1.46 -0.15 -7.70
C GLY A 43 -1.23 -1.56 -7.14
N GLY A 44 -0.18 -1.74 -6.34
CA GLY A 44 0.25 -3.01 -5.77
C GLY A 44 1.53 -3.58 -6.38
N ILE A 45 2.06 -4.62 -5.73
CA ILE A 45 3.36 -5.24 -6.05
C ILE A 45 3.38 -5.90 -7.44
N ARG A 46 2.22 -6.31 -7.96
CA ARG A 46 2.05 -6.83 -9.32
C ARG A 46 1.53 -5.72 -10.22
N PRO A 47 2.36 -5.05 -11.03
CA PRO A 47 1.93 -3.88 -11.81
C PRO A 47 0.84 -4.21 -12.84
N GLN A 48 0.83 -5.45 -13.33
CA GLN A 48 -0.17 -5.96 -14.28
C GLN A 48 -1.31 -6.71 -13.57
N GLY A 49 -1.29 -6.84 -12.25
CA GLY A 49 -2.31 -7.59 -11.51
C GLY A 49 -3.68 -6.91 -11.55
N TYR A 50 -4.75 -7.71 -11.61
CA TYR A 50 -6.13 -7.20 -11.56
C TYR A 50 -6.52 -6.78 -10.14
N VAL A 51 -6.71 -7.76 -9.25
CA VAL A 51 -6.88 -7.58 -7.80
C VAL A 51 -6.28 -8.79 -7.10
N HIS A 52 -6.06 -8.70 -5.79
CA HIS A 52 -5.52 -9.83 -5.01
C HIS A 52 -6.50 -11.01 -4.94
N ASN A 53 -7.79 -10.75 -4.71
CA ASN A 53 -8.84 -11.76 -4.66
C ASN A 53 -10.06 -11.34 -5.52
N PRO A 54 -10.20 -11.83 -6.77
CA PRO A 54 -11.30 -11.46 -7.68
C PRO A 54 -12.70 -11.89 -7.22
N LEU A 55 -12.80 -12.76 -6.21
CA LEU A 55 -14.08 -13.18 -5.63
C LEU A 55 -14.64 -12.15 -4.65
N GLU A 56 -13.77 -11.37 -4.02
CA GLU A 56 -14.12 -10.39 -2.98
C GLU A 56 -13.89 -8.95 -3.41
N LEU A 57 -12.93 -8.75 -4.32
CA LEU A 57 -12.45 -7.45 -4.76
C LEU A 57 -12.73 -7.26 -6.25
N CYS A 58 -12.96 -6.02 -6.61
CA CYS A 58 -13.07 -5.56 -7.98
C CYS A 58 -12.19 -4.32 -8.12
N ASP A 59 -11.62 -4.10 -9.31
CA ASP A 59 -10.91 -2.87 -9.67
C ASP A 59 -11.78 -2.06 -10.65
N PRO A 60 -12.66 -1.15 -10.15
CA PRO A 60 -13.64 -0.44 -10.97
C PRO A 60 -13.02 0.67 -11.83
N PHE A 61 -11.75 0.99 -11.57
CA PHE A 61 -11.04 2.06 -12.24
C PHE A 61 -9.85 1.58 -13.05
N GLY A 62 -9.40 0.33 -12.90
CA GLY A 62 -8.15 -0.08 -13.53
C GLY A 62 -6.94 0.53 -12.84
N LEU A 63 -7.00 0.75 -11.52
CA LEU A 63 -5.95 1.41 -10.71
C LEU A 63 -5.83 0.76 -9.31
N ALA A 64 -6.05 -0.56 -9.21
CA ALA A 64 -6.20 -1.35 -7.98
C ALA A 64 -5.68 -0.68 -6.70
N SER A 65 -6.59 -0.10 -5.93
CA SER A 65 -6.32 0.47 -4.61
C SER A 65 -6.35 -0.63 -3.55
N CYS A 66 -5.26 -0.75 -2.79
CA CYS A 66 -5.21 -1.58 -1.60
C CYS A 66 -6.17 -1.00 -0.55
N LYS A 67 -7.27 -1.71 -0.29
CA LYS A 67 -8.06 -1.47 0.93
C LYS A 67 -7.20 -1.84 2.12
N LEU A 68 -7.25 -1.02 3.15
CA LEU A 68 -6.69 -1.34 4.45
C LEU A 68 -7.37 -2.58 5.05
N PRO A 69 -6.76 -3.26 6.03
CA PRO A 69 -7.33 -4.44 6.69
C PRO A 69 -8.78 -4.26 7.19
N ASN A 70 -9.15 -3.03 7.54
CA ASN A 70 -10.51 -2.69 8.00
C ASN A 70 -11.50 -2.39 6.86
N GLY A 71 -11.11 -2.61 5.60
CA GLY A 71 -11.91 -2.38 4.40
C GLY A 71 -12.00 -0.93 3.92
N GLN A 72 -11.36 0.02 4.61
CA GLN A 72 -11.32 1.44 4.21
C GLN A 72 -10.27 1.68 3.12
N THR A 73 -10.43 2.78 2.36
CA THR A 73 -9.36 3.26 1.48
C THR A 73 -8.33 4.04 2.29
N VAL A 74 -7.08 4.12 1.80
CA VAL A 74 -6.05 4.94 2.45
C VAL A 74 -6.50 6.40 2.55
N ALA A 75 -7.10 6.96 1.50
CA ALA A 75 -7.58 8.33 1.49
C ALA A 75 -8.66 8.59 2.57
N ASP A 76 -9.55 7.62 2.81
CA ASP A 76 -10.57 7.75 3.87
C ASP A 76 -9.95 7.67 5.27
N PHE A 77 -8.94 6.81 5.43
CA PHE A 77 -8.18 6.70 6.66
C PHE A 77 -7.42 8.00 6.97
N GLU A 78 -6.68 8.55 6.02
CA GLU A 78 -5.95 9.83 6.16
C GLU A 78 -6.89 10.99 6.51
N LYS A 79 -8.03 11.10 5.81
CA LYS A 79 -9.08 12.09 6.13
C LYS A 79 -9.60 11.91 7.56
N SER A 80 -9.67 10.68 8.07
CA SER A 80 -10.07 10.42 9.45
C SER A 80 -9.03 10.90 10.46
N LEU A 81 -7.74 10.81 10.13
CA LEU A 81 -6.64 11.27 10.98
C LEU A 81 -6.62 12.79 11.09
N VAL A 82 -6.75 13.51 9.96
CA VAL A 82 -6.72 14.99 9.95
C VAL A 82 -7.80 15.59 10.86
N LYS A 83 -8.97 14.94 10.94
CA LYS A 83 -10.09 15.39 11.78
C LYS A 83 -9.88 15.14 13.28
N ARG A 84 -8.99 14.24 13.66
CA ARG A 84 -8.73 13.87 15.06
C ARG A 84 -7.65 14.74 15.69
N PRO A 85 -7.71 14.99 17.01
CA PRO A 85 -6.60 15.61 17.74
C PRO A 85 -5.40 14.66 17.82
N VAL A 86 -4.18 15.20 17.92
CA VAL A 86 -2.91 14.46 17.78
C VAL A 86 -2.79 13.29 18.76
N ASN A 87 -3.27 13.46 19.99
CA ASN A 87 -3.28 12.44 21.04
C ASN A 87 -4.13 11.21 20.67
N GLU A 88 -5.19 11.39 19.89
CA GLU A 88 -6.06 10.30 19.42
C GLU A 88 -5.58 9.64 18.13
N ARG A 89 -4.73 10.32 17.34
CA ARG A 89 -4.17 9.76 16.10
C ARG A 89 -3.24 8.60 16.38
N VAL A 90 -2.36 8.76 17.36
CA VAL A 90 -1.31 7.78 17.69
C VAL A 90 -1.84 6.35 17.90
N PRO A 91 -2.85 6.09 18.75
CA PRO A 91 -3.35 4.73 18.94
C PRO A 91 -4.02 4.17 17.68
N VAL A 92 -4.76 4.99 16.93
CA VAL A 92 -5.45 4.58 15.69
C VAL A 92 -4.44 4.17 14.61
N VAL A 93 -3.38 4.96 14.45
CA VAL A 93 -2.31 4.69 13.51
C VAL A 93 -1.55 3.42 13.89
N LYS A 94 -1.27 3.22 15.18
CA LYS A 94 -0.57 2.02 15.66
C LYS A 94 -1.39 0.73 15.45
N ASP A 95 -2.68 0.77 15.73
CA ASP A 95 -3.61 -0.36 15.54
C ASP A 95 -3.74 -0.72 14.06
N MET A 96 -3.87 0.30 13.19
CA MET A 96 -3.86 0.11 11.75
C MET A 96 -2.52 -0.48 11.27
N ALA A 97 -1.40 0.08 11.74
CA ALA A 97 -0.08 -0.39 11.36
C ALA A 97 0.18 -1.85 11.76
N GLU A 98 -0.32 -2.27 12.92
CA GLU A 98 -0.27 -3.67 13.36
C GLU A 98 -1.11 -4.57 12.45
N SER A 99 -2.31 -4.13 12.07
CA SER A 99 -3.16 -4.87 11.14
C SER A 99 -2.52 -5.01 9.75
N VAL A 100 -1.92 -3.93 9.23
CA VAL A 100 -1.18 -3.93 7.95
C VAL A 100 0.04 -4.84 8.03
N ALA A 101 0.80 -4.77 9.13
CA ALA A 101 1.95 -5.65 9.36
C ALA A 101 1.54 -7.13 9.37
N ASN A 102 0.44 -7.47 10.03
CA ASN A 102 -0.09 -8.84 10.07
C ASN A 102 -0.54 -9.32 8.68
N GLN A 103 -1.24 -8.47 7.92
CA GLN A 103 -1.67 -8.78 6.55
C GLN A 103 -0.47 -9.05 5.63
N ASN A 104 0.62 -8.32 5.81
CA ASN A 104 1.82 -8.42 4.99
C ASN A 104 2.86 -9.43 5.53
N GLY A 105 2.56 -10.12 6.62
CA GLY A 105 3.47 -11.07 7.26
C GLY A 105 4.74 -10.43 7.83
N TRP A 106 4.70 -9.13 8.15
CA TRP A 106 5.81 -8.43 8.78
C TRP A 106 5.90 -8.81 10.25
N THR A 107 7.13 -8.91 10.75
CA THR A 107 7.37 -9.26 12.16
C THR A 107 7.88 -8.05 12.93
N ARG A 108 7.55 -7.98 14.22
CA ARG A 108 8.00 -6.88 15.08
C ARG A 108 9.49 -7.01 15.42
N ALA A 109 10.28 -6.00 15.09
CA ALA A 109 11.73 -5.99 15.26
C ALA A 109 12.15 -5.47 16.65
N LYS A 110 11.82 -6.21 17.71
CA LYS A 110 12.06 -5.81 19.11
C LYS A 110 13.53 -5.47 19.42
N ASN A 111 14.46 -6.15 18.75
CA ASN A 111 15.90 -5.92 18.85
C ASN A 111 16.34 -4.55 18.30
N ILE A 112 15.60 -4.01 17.33
CA ILE A 112 15.84 -2.68 16.76
C ILE A 112 15.05 -1.63 17.55
N GLU A 113 13.83 -1.93 17.98
CA GLU A 113 13.04 -1.05 18.87
C GLU A 113 13.77 -0.76 20.18
N SER A 114 14.47 -1.74 20.77
CA SER A 114 15.26 -1.52 21.99
C SER A 114 16.37 -0.49 21.82
N LYS A 115 16.89 -0.34 20.59
CA LYS A 115 17.93 0.65 20.25
C LYS A 115 17.34 2.01 19.87
N ASN A 116 16.09 2.03 19.40
CA ASN A 116 15.40 3.22 18.89
C ASN A 116 14.14 3.48 19.74
N LYS A 117 14.37 3.96 20.98
CA LYS A 117 13.31 4.10 21.99
C LYS A 117 12.16 4.96 21.47
N GLY A 118 10.93 4.45 21.60
CA GLY A 118 9.70 5.15 21.23
C GLY A 118 9.21 4.87 19.81
N ARG A 119 10.02 4.26 18.94
CA ARG A 119 9.60 3.85 17.59
C ARG A 119 9.02 2.44 17.59
N THR A 120 7.93 2.26 16.86
CA THR A 120 7.36 0.93 16.58
C THR A 120 7.90 0.48 15.24
N ILE A 121 8.60 -0.65 15.19
CA ILE A 121 9.38 -1.06 14.02
C ILE A 121 9.00 -2.47 13.61
N TYR A 122 8.59 -2.60 12.37
CA TYR A 122 8.34 -3.86 11.70
C TYR A 122 9.51 -4.18 10.76
N GLN A 123 9.67 -5.46 10.45
CA GLN A 123 10.66 -5.91 9.48
C GLN A 123 10.03 -6.86 8.47
N ASP A 124 10.43 -6.65 7.22
CA ASP A 124 10.28 -7.63 6.15
C ASP A 124 11.66 -8.30 5.89
N GLY A 125 11.76 -9.23 4.94
CA GLY A 125 13.04 -9.90 4.63
C GLY A 125 14.17 -8.96 4.14
N LYS A 126 13.85 -7.73 3.76
CA LYS A 126 14.69 -6.79 3.00
C LYS A 126 14.82 -5.39 3.64
N HIS A 127 13.79 -4.87 4.30
CA HIS A 127 13.69 -3.52 4.87
C HIS A 127 13.14 -3.55 6.31
N TYR A 128 13.35 -2.44 7.02
CA TYR A 128 12.63 -2.10 8.26
C TYR A 128 11.57 -1.05 7.93
N SER A 129 10.40 -1.14 8.57
CA SER A 129 9.31 -0.18 8.44
C SER A 129 9.04 0.42 9.83
N SER A 130 9.38 1.68 10.03
CA SER A 130 9.11 2.43 11.26
C SER A 130 7.76 3.13 11.15
N VAL A 131 6.91 3.02 12.18
CA VAL A 131 5.58 3.64 12.18
C VAL A 131 5.68 5.11 12.56
N ASP A 132 5.29 6.00 11.65
CA ASP A 132 5.03 7.40 11.96
C ASP A 132 3.59 7.58 12.44
N ALA A 133 3.45 7.67 13.76
CA ALA A 133 2.17 7.82 14.42
C ALA A 133 1.50 9.20 14.23
N GLN A 134 2.25 10.23 13.80
CA GLN A 134 1.74 11.58 13.63
C GLN A 134 1.14 11.78 12.24
N HIS A 135 1.82 11.25 11.22
CA HIS A 135 1.43 11.38 9.82
C HIS A 135 0.65 10.17 9.29
N GLY A 136 0.64 9.06 10.03
CA GLY A 136 -0.11 7.87 9.59
C GLY A 136 0.55 7.16 8.43
N CYS A 137 1.87 7.22 8.34
CA CYS A 137 2.68 6.58 7.30
C CYS A 137 3.73 5.65 7.94
N PHE A 138 4.41 4.88 7.10
CA PHE A 138 5.61 4.15 7.48
C PHE A 138 6.84 4.76 6.82
N GLU A 139 7.92 4.86 7.58
CA GLU A 139 9.25 5.17 7.08
C GLU A 139 9.90 3.84 6.69
N GLN A 140 10.27 3.64 5.42
CA GLN A 140 11.08 2.50 5.00
C GLN A 140 12.55 2.80 5.21
N ILE A 141 13.24 1.87 5.87
CA ILE A 141 14.65 1.94 6.20
C ILE A 141 15.38 0.71 5.69
N SER A 142 16.55 0.92 5.09
CA SER A 142 17.40 -0.16 4.60
C SER A 142 18.02 -0.97 5.75
N LYS A 143 17.85 -2.29 5.72
CA LYS A 143 18.47 -3.20 6.70
C LYS A 143 20.01 -3.18 6.67
N LYS A 144 20.61 -2.80 5.55
CA LYS A 144 22.08 -2.86 5.35
C LYS A 144 22.81 -1.77 6.12
N ASN A 145 22.23 -0.57 6.14
CA ASN A 145 22.91 0.64 6.61
C ASN A 145 22.07 1.47 7.58
N GLY A 146 20.80 1.10 7.85
CA GLY A 146 19.92 1.87 8.72
C GLY A 146 19.43 3.18 8.13
N LYS A 147 19.69 3.43 6.84
CA LYS A 147 19.31 4.69 6.18
C LYS A 147 17.86 4.69 5.75
N HIS A 148 17.20 5.82 5.97
CA HIS A 148 15.88 6.10 5.43
C HIS A 148 15.91 6.05 3.90
N MET A 149 14.87 5.43 3.31
CA MET A 149 14.77 5.20 1.87
C MET A 149 13.58 5.93 1.25
N ALA A 150 12.42 5.86 1.90
CA ALA A 150 11.16 6.43 1.40
C ALA A 150 10.11 6.37 2.51
N GLU A 151 9.13 7.26 2.45
CA GLU A 151 7.88 7.08 3.19
C GLU A 151 6.86 6.34 2.31
N ILE A 152 6.09 5.46 2.93
CA ILE A 152 4.96 4.76 2.33
C ILE A 152 3.71 5.01 3.18
N ASP A 153 2.55 5.08 2.56
CA ASP A 153 1.28 5.14 3.29
C ASP A 153 0.92 3.78 3.92
N MET A 154 -0.22 3.72 4.62
CA MET A 154 -0.71 2.47 5.22
C MET A 154 -1.12 1.40 4.21
N GLY A 155 -1.25 1.75 2.93
CA GLY A 155 -1.48 0.85 1.81
C GLY A 155 -0.18 0.47 1.07
N GLU A 156 0.99 0.78 1.64
CA GLU A 156 2.33 0.55 1.08
C GLU A 156 2.67 1.37 -0.16
N ASN A 157 1.92 2.44 -0.42
CA ASN A 157 2.12 3.29 -1.58
C ASN A 157 3.19 4.33 -1.27
N PRO A 158 4.27 4.46 -2.08
CA PRO A 158 5.28 5.49 -1.85
C PRO A 158 4.72 6.91 -1.89
N ILE A 159 5.06 7.70 -0.88
CA ILE A 159 4.73 9.11 -0.77
C ILE A 159 5.84 9.90 -1.49
N SER A 160 5.46 10.72 -2.48
CA SER A 160 6.42 11.48 -3.30
C SER A 160 7.18 12.53 -2.49
N ASN A 161 8.47 12.74 -2.81
CA ASN A 161 9.36 13.72 -2.17
C ASN A 161 9.65 13.50 -0.67
N SER A 162 9.54 12.26 -0.19
CA SER A 162 9.71 11.90 1.21
C SER A 162 11.15 11.56 1.63
N ILE A 163 12.14 11.62 0.71
CA ILE A 163 13.53 11.27 1.07
C ILE A 163 14.11 12.34 1.99
N ASP A 164 14.18 12.02 3.27
CA ASP A 164 14.93 12.79 4.25
C ASP A 164 16.43 12.82 3.90
N LYS A 165 16.98 14.03 3.77
CA LYS A 165 18.41 14.28 3.53
C LYS A 165 19.15 14.60 4.82
N SER A 166 18.44 14.81 5.93
CA SER A 166 19.00 15.20 7.23
C SER A 166 19.49 14.00 8.05
N GLY A 167 18.88 12.82 7.86
CA GLY A 167 19.20 11.59 8.59
C GLY A 167 18.48 11.49 9.93
N GLU A 168 17.51 12.37 10.21
CA GLU A 168 16.70 12.37 11.43
C GLU A 168 15.78 11.13 11.49
N HIS A 169 15.48 10.54 10.33
CA HIS A 169 14.65 9.34 10.19
C HIS A 169 15.44 8.03 10.04
N ASP A 170 16.78 8.07 10.20
CA ASP A 170 17.62 6.86 10.17
C ASP A 170 17.43 6.01 11.44
N LEU A 171 17.51 4.68 11.29
CA LEU A 171 17.49 3.75 12.42
C LEU A 171 18.90 3.33 12.83
N VAL A 172 19.13 3.25 14.14
CA VAL A 172 20.33 2.62 14.69
C VAL A 172 20.20 1.10 14.61
N VAL A 173 20.90 0.48 13.65
CA VAL A 173 20.84 -0.97 13.38
C VAL A 173 21.96 -1.75 14.09
N LYS A 174 23.16 -1.19 14.20
CA LYS A 174 24.34 -1.80 14.86
C LYS A 174 24.51 -1.26 16.28
#